data_AF-A0A1G3FVG5-F1
#
_entry.id   AF-A0A1G3FVG5-F1
#
_cell.length_a   1.000
_cell.length_b   1.000
_cell.length_c   1.000
_cell.angle_alpha   90.00
_cell.angle_beta   90.00
_cell.angle_gamma   90.00
#
_symmetry.space_group_name_H-M   'P 1'
#
loop_
_entity.id
_entity.type
_entity.pdbx_description
1 polymer ?
#
loop_
_entity_poly.entity_id
_entity_poly.type
_entity_poly.pdbx_seq_one_letter_code
_entity_poly.pdbx_strand_id
1 'polypeptide(L)' 'MLNNIGLPGLLLIAVVLLVLFGKGKVSSLMGEVGKGITAFKKGVKETTEEQDREAAQLRDVTPGAPVPPVTPVTPEKDKI' A
#
# COMPACT_ATOMS: atom_id res chain seq x y z
N MET A 1 -8.33 -11.64 36.00
CA MET A 1 -9.78 -11.42 35.79
C MET A 1 -10.11 -10.40 34.69
N LEU A 2 -9.13 -9.84 33.96
CA LEU A 2 -9.35 -8.82 32.92
C LEU A 2 -9.45 -9.36 31.47
N ASN A 3 -9.22 -10.65 31.28
CA ASN A 3 -9.16 -11.31 29.97
C ASN A 3 -10.53 -11.41 29.25
N ASN A 4 -11.62 -11.04 29.92
CA ASN A 4 -12.98 -11.10 29.38
C ASN A 4 -13.51 -9.73 28.90
N ILE A 5 -12.73 -8.65 28.98
CA ILE A 5 -13.21 -7.30 28.63
C ILE A 5 -12.84 -6.91 27.19
N GLY A 6 -11.73 -7.41 26.65
CA GLY A 6 -11.27 -7.02 25.31
C GLY A 6 -12.22 -7.49 24.20
N LEU A 7 -12.14 -8.78 23.85
CA LEU A 7 -12.95 -9.34 22.76
C LEU A 7 -14.46 -9.40 23.10
N PRO A 8 -14.87 -9.89 24.29
CA PRO A 8 -16.30 -9.97 24.63
C PRO A 8 -16.96 -8.61 24.85
N GLY A 9 -16.23 -7.63 25.41
CA GLY A 9 -16.75 -6.27 25.62
C GLY A 9 -16.97 -5.53 24.30
N LEU A 10 -16.05 -5.66 23.34
CA LEU A 10 -16.22 -5.10 22.01
C LEU A 10 -17.44 -5.70 21.29
N LEU A 11 -17.66 -7.01 21.44
CA LEU A 11 -18.83 -7.68 20.86
C LEU A 11 -20.14 -7.14 21.44
N LEU A 12 -20.19 -6.89 22.75
CA LEU A 12 -21.36 -6.31 23.41
C LEU A 12 -21.66 -4.90 22.87
N ILE A 13 -20.64 -4.06 22.73
CA ILE A 13 -20.78 -2.72 22.14
C ILE A 13 -21.28 -2.81 20.69
N ALA A 14 -20.72 -3.72 19.88
CA ALA A 14 -21.14 -3.92 18.50
C ALA A 14 -22.61 -4.34 18.39
N VAL A 15 -23.08 -5.22 19.29
CA VAL A 15 -24.50 -5.63 19.35
C VAL A 15 -25.40 -4.46 19.72
N VAL A 16 -25.03 -3.66 20.73
CA VAL A 16 -25.80 -2.46 21.12
C VAL A 16 -25.93 -1.49 19.95
N LEU A 17 -24.83 -1.19 19.26
CA LEU A 17 -24.86 -0.33 18.07
C LEU A 17 -25.71 -0.93 16.95
N LEU A 18 -25.63 -2.25 16.73
CA LEU A 18 -26.44 -2.93 15.72
C LEU A 18 -27.95 -2.86 16.04
N VAL A 19 -28.33 -2.88 17.31
CA VAL A 19 -29.74 -2.73 17.74
C VAL A 19 -30.20 -1.28 17.56
N LEU A 20 -29.39 -0.29 17.93
CA LEU A 20 -29.73 1.14 17.80
C LEU A 20 -29.83 1.59 16.34
N PHE A 21 -28.86 1.20 15.51
CA PHE A 21 -28.81 1.58 14.10
C PHE A 21 -29.62 0.64 13.20
N GLY A 22 -29.88 -0.59 13.66
CA GLY A 22 -30.57 -1.64 12.93
C GLY A 22 -29.70 -2.30 11.85
N LYS A 23 -29.90 -3.61 11.64
CA LYS A 23 -29.17 -4.39 10.62
C LYS A 23 -29.27 -3.82 9.19
N GLY A 24 -30.40 -3.18 8.86
CA GLY A 24 -30.65 -2.63 7.52
C GLY A 24 -29.77 -1.43 7.19
N LYS A 25 -29.65 -0.47 8.11
CA LYS A 25 -28.84 0.75 7.87
C LYS A 25 -27.35 0.42 7.86
N VAL A 26 -26.89 -0.42 8.78
CA VAL A 26 -25.48 -0.86 8.85
C VAL A 26 -25.09 -1.64 7.60
N SER A 27 -25.93 -2.55 7.11
CA SER A 27 -25.63 -3.33 5.90
C SER A 27 -25.57 -2.48 4.63
N SER A 28 -26.43 -1.46 4.50
CA SER A 28 -26.40 -0.54 3.37
C SER A 28 -25.11 0.30 3.36
N LEU A 29 -24.75 0.87 4.52
CA LEU A 29 -23.53 1.65 4.69
C LEU A 29 -22.26 0.80 4.44
N MET A 30 -22.23 -0.42 4.98
CA MET A 30 -21.09 -1.32 4.79
C MET A 30 -20.94 -1.74 3.32
N GLY A 31 -22.04 -1.83 2.55
CA GLY A 31 -22.01 -2.08 1.12
C GLY A 31 -21.39 -0.93 0.32
N GLU A 32 -21.74 0.31 0.64
CA GLU A 32 -21.19 1.51 -0.02
C GLU A 32 -19.72 1.72 0.35
N VAL A 33 -19.38 1.60 1.64
CA VAL A 33 -18.00 1.67 2.14
C VAL A 33 -17.15 0.54 1.55
N GLY A 34 -17.70 -0.68 1.47
CA GLY A 34 -17.02 -1.84 0.90
C GLY A 34 -16.62 -1.62 -0.56
N LYS A 35 -17.51 -1.06 -1.38
CA LYS A 35 -17.19 -0.69 -2.77
C LYS A 35 -16.06 0.35 -2.85
N GLY A 36 -16.08 1.36 -1.97
CA GLY A 36 -15.02 2.36 -1.88
C GLY A 36 -13.65 1.77 -1.53
N ILE A 37 -13.60 0.90 -0.52
CA ILE A 37 -12.37 0.19 -0.12
C ILE A 37 -11.88 -0.73 -1.24
N THR A 38 -12.77 -1.46 -1.92
CA THR A 38 -12.40 -2.32 -3.06
C THR A 38 -11.83 -1.50 -4.22
N ALA A 39 -12.46 -0.38 -4.57
CA ALA A 39 -11.96 0.52 -5.63
C ALA A 39 -10.61 1.12 -5.26
N PHE A 40 -10.43 1.55 -4.02
CA PHE A 40 -9.15 2.04 -3.51
C PHE A 40 -8.06 0.97 -3.58
N LYS A 41 -8.35 -0.25 -3.10
CA LYS A 41 -7.41 -1.38 -3.16
C LYS A 41 -7.04 -1.75 -4.60
N LYS A 42 -8.01 -1.70 -5.51
CA LYS A 42 -7.78 -1.95 -6.94
C LYS A 42 -6.89 -0.86 -7.55
N GLY A 43 -7.21 0.41 -7.33
CA GLY A 43 -6.40 1.52 -7.82
C GLY A 43 -4.96 1.49 -7.31
N VAL A 44 -4.75 1.21 -6.02
CA VAL A 44 -3.39 1.08 -5.45
C VAL A 44 -2.61 -0.06 -6.11
N LYS A 45 -3.25 -1.21 -6.35
CA LYS A 45 -2.60 -2.33 -7.04
C LYS A 45 -2.27 -2.01 -8.49
N GLU A 46 -3.19 -1.38 -9.22
CA GLU A 46 -2.98 -0.97 -10.62
C GLU A 46 -1.81 0.01 -10.72
N THR A 47 -1.69 0.98 -9.80
CA THR A 47 -0.54 1.90 -9.76
C THR A 47 0.79 1.19 -9.47
N THR A 48 0.80 0.17 -8.61
CA THR A 48 2.01 -0.63 -8.36
C THR A 48 2.39 -1.48 -9.57
N GLU A 49 1.40 -2.14 -10.20
CA GLU A 49 1.64 -2.99 -11.37
C GLU A 49 2.01 -2.20 -12.63
N GLU A 50 1.46 -0.99 -12.81
CA GLU A 50 1.84 -0.07 -13.88
C GLU A 50 3.27 0.42 -13.70
N GLN A 51 3.69 0.80 -12.49
CA GLN A 51 5.09 1.17 -12.22
C GLN A 51 6.07 0.03 -12.55
N ASP A 52 5.73 -1.21 -12.20
CA ASP A 52 6.58 -2.37 -12.52
C ASP A 52 6.63 -2.66 -14.03
N ARG A 53 5.52 -2.47 -14.75
CA ARG A 53 5.47 -2.64 -16.21
C ARG A 53 6.15 -1.50 -16.97
N GLU A 54 6.09 -0.28 -16.48
CA GLU A 54 6.75 0.89 -17.07
C GLU A 54 8.27 0.79 -16.85
N ALA A 55 8.71 0.34 -15.66
CA ALA A 55 10.11 0.03 -15.39
C ALA A 55 10.66 -1.13 -16.23
N ALA A 56 9.83 -2.13 -16.56
CA ALA A 56 10.20 -3.22 -17.46
C ALA A 56 10.31 -2.76 -18.93
N GLN A 57 9.44 -1.86 -19.38
CA GLN A 57 9.46 -1.31 -20.75
C GLN A 57 10.60 -0.31 -20.97
N LEU A 58 10.96 0.49 -19.95
CA LEU A 58 12.10 1.41 -20.03
C LEU A 58 13.46 0.69 -20.05
N ARG A 59 13.53 -0.57 -19.60
CA ARG A 59 14.75 -1.39 -19.64
C ARG A 59 15.04 -1.99 -21.02
N ASP A 60 14.07 -2.01 -21.93
CA ASP A 60 14.21 -2.63 -23.26
C ASP A 60 14.65 -1.64 -24.36
N VAL A 61 14.84 -0.36 -24.03
CA VAL A 61 15.21 0.70 -24.99
C VAL A 61 16.64 1.23 -24.84
N THR A 62 17.57 0.44 -24.29
CA THR A 62 19.01 0.76 -24.37
C THR A 62 19.68 -0.11 -25.44
N PRO A 63 19.88 0.40 -26.69
CA PRO A 63 20.90 -0.15 -27.58
C PRO A 63 22.25 -0.08 -26.87
N GLY A 64 22.96 -1.21 -26.84
CA GLY A 64 24.23 -1.34 -26.15
C GLY A 64 25.20 -0.20 -26.44
N ALA A 65 25.65 0.47 -25.39
CA ALA A 65 26.86 1.26 -25.40
C ALA A 65 27.80 0.69 -24.32
N PRO A 66 28.99 0.19 -24.68
CA PRO A 66 30.01 -0.13 -23.69
C PRO A 66 30.42 1.19 -23.02
N VAL A 67 30.14 1.31 -21.73
CA VAL A 67 30.69 2.39 -20.89
C VAL A 67 32.22 2.21 -20.89
N PRO A 68 33.02 3.16 -21.42
CA PRO A 68 34.45 3.13 -21.20
C PRO A 68 34.72 3.27 -19.70
N PRO A 69 35.73 2.58 -19.14
CA PRO A 69 36.04 2.68 -17.73
C PRO A 69 36.46 4.12 -17.43
N VAL A 70 35.65 4.81 -16.63
CA VAL A 70 36.07 6.07 -16.01
C VAL A 70 37.17 5.74 -15.01
N THR A 71 38.42 5.94 -15.42
CA THR A 71 39.57 5.90 -14.51
C THR A 71 39.31 6.93 -13.41
N PRO A 72 39.26 6.55 -12.12
CA PRO A 72 39.22 7.52 -11.06
C PRO A 72 40.51 8.33 -11.14
N VAL A 73 40.39 9.64 -11.39
CA VAL A 73 41.49 10.57 -11.21
C VAL A 73 41.85 10.58 -9.72
N THR A 74 43.01 10.01 -9.40
CA THR A 74 43.64 10.11 -8.09
C THR A 74 43.77 11.59 -7.71
N PRO A 75 43.16 12.06 -6.61
CA PRO A 75 43.53 13.35 -6.06
C PRO A 75 44.88 13.18 -5.35
N GLU A 76 45.96 13.36 -6.10
CA GLU A 76 47.26 13.72 -5.54
C GLU A 76 47.12 15.15 -5.03
N LYS A 77 47.02 15.32 -3.70
CA LYS A 77 47.20 16.62 -3.07
C LYS A 77 47.74 16.51 -1.66
N ASP A 78 48.99 16.90 -1.56
CA ASP A 78 49.63 17.66 -0.48
C ASP A 78 49.25 17.27 0.95
N LYS A 79 50.20 16.60 1.62
CA LYS A 79 50.38 16.74 3.05
C LYS A 79 51.84 17.07 3.34
N ILE A 80 52.00 18.33 3.71
CA ILE A 80 53.12 18.95 4.43
C ILE A 80 53.24 18.29 5.81
#